data_AF-A0A1V9UNV3-F1
#
_entry.id   AF-A0A1V9UNV3-F1
#
_cell.length_a   1.000
_cell.length_b   1.000
_cell.length_c   1.000
_cell.angle_alpha   90.00
_cell.angle_beta   90.00
_cell.angle_gamma   90.00
#
_symmetry.space_group_name_H-M   'P 1'
#
loop_
_entity.id
_entity.type
_entity.pdbx_description
1 polymer ?
#
loop_
_entity_poly.entity_id
_entity_poly.type
_entity_poly.pdbx_seq_one_letter_code
_entity_poly.pdbx_strand_id
1 'polypeptide(L)'
;MTPERFVHLADAYGADLKHWPAAEREDARALIKRGDPQAINALQQASWLDLRLDNHPVTAPDQLLIREVVASAFTVEKASFWSRYADWLSRLGFIGAGLAGVAAGMLVASLSLPLSSAPDLLPSILDQGDAELILSLDAEESEQ
;
A
#
# COMPACT_ATOMS: atom_id res chain seq x y z
N MET A 1 -13.69 21.61 -12.55
CA MET A 1 -14.87 21.73 -11.66
C MET A 1 -15.82 22.85 -12.08
N THR A 2 -17.10 22.80 -11.67
CA THR A 2 -18.09 23.87 -11.87
C THR A 2 -18.02 24.95 -10.76
N PRO A 3 -18.45 26.20 -11.02
CA PRO A 3 -18.46 27.25 -10.00
C PRO A 3 -19.23 26.87 -8.72
N GLU A 4 -20.35 26.15 -8.84
CA GLU A 4 -21.17 25.75 -7.68
C GLU A 4 -20.42 24.77 -6.78
N ARG A 5 -19.69 23.82 -7.38
CA ARG A 5 -18.85 22.87 -6.64
C ARG A 5 -17.72 23.60 -5.91
N PHE A 6 -17.17 24.64 -6.54
CA PHE A 6 -16.15 25.49 -5.94
C PHE A 6 -16.69 26.23 -4.71
N VAL A 7 -17.88 26.84 -4.81
CA VAL A 7 -18.51 27.53 -3.67
C VAL A 7 -18.72 26.57 -2.51
N HIS A 8 -19.27 25.38 -2.77
CA HIS A 8 -19.47 24.38 -1.72
C HIS A 8 -18.16 23.95 -1.05
N LEU A 9 -17.06 23.86 -1.81
CA LEU A 9 -15.75 23.54 -1.23
C LEU A 9 -15.20 24.69 -0.38
N ALA A 10 -15.37 25.94 -0.82
CA ALA A 10 -14.98 27.13 -0.05
C ALA A 10 -15.77 27.25 1.25
N ASP A 11 -17.08 26.96 1.23
CA ASP A 11 -17.91 26.97 2.44
C ASP A 11 -17.55 25.86 3.42
N ALA A 12 -17.17 24.68 2.92
CA ALA A 12 -16.86 23.51 3.75
C ALA A 12 -15.43 23.52 4.32
N TYR A 13 -14.45 24.01 3.56
CA TYR A 13 -13.02 23.92 3.91
C TYR A 13 -12.36 25.29 4.15
N GLY A 14 -13.09 26.39 3.96
CA GLY A 14 -12.56 27.75 4.08
C GLY A 14 -11.74 28.18 2.86
N ALA A 15 -11.07 29.33 3.01
CA ALA A 15 -10.36 29.97 1.90
C ALA A 15 -9.01 29.32 1.54
N ASP A 16 -8.41 28.52 2.43
CA ASP A 16 -7.12 27.89 2.16
C ASP A 16 -7.27 26.56 1.39
N LEU A 17 -6.86 26.59 0.12
CA LEU A 17 -6.87 25.42 -0.78
C LEU A 17 -6.01 24.25 -0.27
N LYS A 18 -5.11 24.45 0.69
CA LYS A 18 -4.32 23.36 1.30
C LYS A 18 -5.21 22.41 2.12
N HIS A 19 -6.30 22.90 2.70
CA HIS A 19 -7.23 22.08 3.47
C HIS A 19 -8.22 21.31 2.58
N TRP A 20 -8.33 21.70 1.31
CA TRP A 20 -9.27 21.09 0.37
C TRP A 20 -8.85 19.65 0.01
N PRO A 21 -9.80 18.80 -0.47
CA PRO A 21 -9.49 17.46 -0.97
C PRO A 21 -8.47 17.50 -2.11
N ALA A 22 -7.45 16.63 -2.07
CA ALA A 22 -6.33 16.65 -3.01
C ALA A 22 -6.76 16.56 -4.49
N ALA A 23 -7.80 15.78 -4.78
CA ALA A 23 -8.35 15.62 -6.12
C ALA A 23 -8.90 16.92 -6.73
N GLU A 24 -9.36 17.86 -5.90
CA GLU A 24 -10.05 19.08 -6.34
C GLU A 24 -9.13 20.31 -6.34
N ARG A 25 -7.93 20.23 -5.74
CA ARG A 25 -7.02 21.39 -5.57
C ARG A 25 -6.53 21.96 -6.89
N GLU A 26 -6.17 21.10 -7.84
CA GLU A 26 -5.64 21.57 -9.13
C GLU A 26 -6.73 22.21 -9.99
N ASP A 27 -7.91 21.59 -9.99
CA ASP A 27 -9.12 22.13 -10.60
C ASP A 27 -9.51 23.49 -10.00
N ALA A 28 -9.39 23.65 -8.69
CA ALA A 28 -9.63 24.92 -7.99
C ALA A 28 -8.67 26.01 -8.43
N ARG A 29 -7.37 25.70 -8.50
CA ARG A 29 -6.36 26.65 -9.00
C ARG A 29 -6.63 27.03 -10.45
N ALA A 30 -7.00 26.07 -11.31
CA ALA A 30 -7.33 26.35 -12.71
C ALA A 30 -8.53 27.29 -12.83
N LEU A 31 -9.56 27.11 -12.00
CA LEU A 31 -10.75 27.94 -12.01
C LEU A 31 -10.48 29.36 -11.49
N ILE A 32 -9.66 29.51 -10.44
CA ILE A 32 -9.18 30.81 -9.95
C ILE A 32 -8.33 31.51 -11.02
N LYS A 33 -7.42 30.80 -11.68
CA LYS A 33 -6.58 31.35 -12.77
C LYS A 33 -7.41 31.84 -13.96
N ARG A 34 -8.54 31.20 -14.25
CA ARG A 34 -9.49 31.66 -15.28
C ARG A 34 -10.22 32.95 -14.90
N GLY A 35 -10.15 33.37 -13.64
CA GLY A 35 -10.76 34.61 -13.18
C GLY A 35 -12.27 34.53 -13.04
N ASP A 36 -12.82 33.35 -12.72
CA ASP A 36 -14.26 33.20 -12.53
C ASP A 36 -14.74 34.09 -11.37
N PRO A 37 -15.68 35.02 -11.61
CA PRO A 37 -16.07 36.00 -10.60
C PRO A 37 -16.80 35.38 -9.41
N GLN A 38 -17.56 34.29 -9.63
CA GLN A 38 -18.30 33.62 -8.55
C GLN A 38 -17.32 32.90 -7.61
N ALA A 39 -16.30 32.25 -8.16
CA ALA A 39 -15.28 31.59 -7.36
C ALA A 39 -14.39 32.57 -6.60
N ILE A 40 -14.00 33.69 -7.23
CA ILE A 40 -13.25 34.75 -6.54
C ILE A 40 -14.07 35.33 -5.39
N ASN A 41 -15.36 35.61 -5.62
CA ASN A 41 -16.24 36.14 -4.58
C ASN A 41 -16.41 35.15 -3.41
N ALA A 42 -16.59 33.87 -3.70
CA ALA A 42 -16.69 32.83 -2.67
C ALA A 42 -15.42 32.73 -1.81
N LEU A 43 -14.22 32.78 -2.43
CA LEU A 43 -12.96 32.82 -1.67
C LEU A 43 -12.82 34.09 -0.83
N GLN A 44 -13.24 35.23 -1.34
CA GLN A 44 -13.22 36.48 -0.58
C GLN A 44 -14.15 36.41 0.64
N GLN A 45 -15.33 35.83 0.48
CA GLN A 45 -16.28 35.66 1.58
C GLN A 45 -15.77 34.68 2.64
N ALA A 46 -15.23 33.53 2.21
CA ALA A 46 -14.61 32.56 3.11
C ALA A 46 -13.41 33.18 3.84
N SER A 47 -12.51 33.88 3.13
CA SER A 47 -11.31 34.47 3.74
C SER A 47 -11.66 35.60 4.73
N TRP A 48 -12.69 36.38 4.44
CA TRP A 48 -13.21 37.37 5.38
C TRP A 48 -13.70 36.72 6.67
N LEU A 49 -14.43 35.60 6.57
CA LEU A 49 -14.90 34.87 7.73
C LEU A 49 -13.74 34.26 8.52
N ASP A 50 -12.80 33.60 7.84
CA ASP A 50 -11.62 33.00 8.45
C ASP A 50 -10.81 34.05 9.23
N LEU A 51 -10.54 35.21 8.61
CA LEU A 51 -9.86 36.32 9.28
C LEU A 51 -10.62 36.84 10.51
N ARG A 52 -11.95 36.86 10.48
CA ARG A 52 -12.77 37.28 11.62
C ARG A 52 -12.69 36.27 12.77
N LEU A 53 -12.65 34.98 12.45
CA LEU A 53 -12.51 33.91 13.42
C LEU A 53 -11.10 33.87 14.03
N ASP A 54 -10.06 34.04 13.21
CA ASP A 54 -8.66 34.06 13.66
C ASP A 54 -8.35 35.23 14.59
N ASN A 55 -8.99 36.39 14.37
CA ASN A 55 -8.82 37.57 15.22
C ASN A 55 -9.70 37.55 16.49
N HIS A 56 -10.47 36.49 16.72
CA HIS A 56 -11.30 36.41 17.92
C HIS A 56 -10.43 36.20 19.16
N PRO A 57 -10.48 37.10 20.17
CA PRO A 57 -9.65 36.97 21.36
C PRO A 57 -10.13 35.78 22.21
N VAL A 58 -9.29 34.76 22.33
CA VAL A 58 -9.51 33.62 23.23
C VAL A 58 -8.73 33.85 24.52
N THR A 59 -9.35 33.55 25.66
CA THR A 59 -8.65 33.63 26.96
C THR A 59 -7.52 32.59 26.99
N ALA A 60 -6.33 33.01 27.41
CA ALA A 60 -5.19 32.11 27.50
C ALA A 60 -5.52 30.91 28.42
N PRO A 61 -5.27 29.67 27.99
CA PRO A 61 -5.51 28.49 28.82
C PRO A 61 -4.58 28.47 30.04
N ASP A 62 -5.00 27.78 31.10
CA ASP A 62 -4.20 27.59 32.31
C ASP A 62 -2.83 26.95 31.98
N GLN A 63 -1.76 27.44 32.59
CA GLN A 63 -0.41 26.93 32.39
C GLN A 63 -0.27 25.46 32.77
N LEU A 64 -1.05 24.98 33.75
CA LEU A 64 -1.07 23.55 34.10
C LEU A 64 -1.61 22.70 32.96
N LEU A 65 -2.72 23.14 32.32
CA LEU A 65 -3.31 22.47 31.17
C LEU A 65 -2.35 22.45 29.98
N ILE A 66 -1.65 23.57 29.70
CA ILE A 66 -0.66 23.64 28.63
C ILE A 66 0.45 22.59 28.87
N ARG A 67 0.97 22.50 30.10
CA ARG A 67 2.02 21.54 30.45
C ARG A 67 1.54 20.10 30.30
N GLU A 68 0.31 19.82 30.71
CA GLU A 68 -0.29 18.49 30.60
C GLU A 68 -0.46 18.08 29.13
N VAL A 69 -0.98 18.96 28.27
CA VAL A 69 -1.14 18.71 26.83
C VAL A 69 0.21 18.53 26.13
N VAL A 70 1.22 19.34 26.50
CA VAL A 70 2.57 19.20 25.95
C VAL A 70 3.18 17.87 26.39
N ALA A 71 3.06 17.49 27.67
CA ALA A 71 3.52 16.20 28.16
C ALA A 71 2.78 15.05 27.46
N SER A 72 1.46 15.16 27.27
CA SER A 72 0.66 14.13 26.61
C SER A 72 1.04 13.94 25.15
N ALA A 73 1.39 15.02 24.44
CA ALA A 73 1.85 14.96 23.05
C ALA A 73 3.14 14.13 22.89
N PHE A 74 4.03 14.13 23.89
CA PHE A 74 5.21 13.28 23.90
C PHE A 74 4.92 11.83 24.35
N THR A 75 3.80 11.59 25.05
CA THR A 75 3.38 10.24 25.47
C THR A 75 2.54 9.48 24.43
N VAL A 76 2.03 10.16 23.39
CA VAL A 76 1.49 9.47 22.23
C VAL A 76 2.67 8.80 21.53
N GLU A 77 2.97 7.57 21.94
CA GLU A 77 3.92 6.70 21.28
C GLU A 77 3.69 6.84 19.79
N LYS A 78 4.74 7.30 19.07
CA LYS A 78 4.78 7.28 17.61
C LYS A 78 4.25 5.92 17.20
N ALA A 79 3.06 5.87 16.60
CA ALA A 79 2.51 4.65 16.02
C ALA A 79 3.61 4.08 15.13
N SER A 80 4.27 3.04 15.63
CA SER A 80 5.57 2.65 15.11
C SER A 80 5.34 2.26 13.66
N PHE A 81 6.15 2.77 12.74
CA PHE A 81 6.09 2.38 11.33
C PHE A 81 6.10 0.84 11.18
N TRP A 82 6.67 0.14 12.16
CA TRP A 82 6.65 -1.32 12.30
C TRP A 82 5.28 -1.93 12.54
N SER A 83 4.36 -1.28 13.27
CA SER A 83 2.99 -1.77 13.48
C SER A 83 2.22 -1.82 12.16
N ARG A 84 2.40 -0.81 11.30
CA ARG A 84 1.73 -0.77 9.99
C ARG A 84 2.26 -1.85 9.03
N TYR A 85 3.53 -2.22 9.15
CA TYR A 85 4.15 -3.28 8.36
C TYR A 85 3.84 -4.67 8.94
N ALA A 86 3.75 -4.79 10.27
CA ALA A 86 3.36 -6.03 10.96
C ALA A 86 1.94 -6.47 10.56
N ASP A 87 0.99 -5.53 10.43
CA ASP A 87 -0.36 -5.84 9.95
C ASP A 87 -0.38 -6.28 8.47
N TRP A 88 0.56 -5.80 7.64
CA TRP A 88 0.71 -6.22 6.24
C TRP A 88 1.37 -7.61 6.13
N LEU A 89 2.42 -7.89 6.90
CA LEU A 89 3.05 -9.22 6.95
C LEU A 89 2.15 -10.29 7.59
N SER A 90 1.30 -9.92 8.55
CA SER A 90 0.31 -10.83 9.14
C SER A 90 -0.65 -11.39 8.09
N ARG A 91 -0.88 -10.65 6.99
CA ARG A 91 -1.68 -11.11 5.85
C ARG A 91 -0.91 -12.01 4.88
N LEU A 92 0.43 -12.01 4.89
CA LEU A 92 1.28 -12.91 4.09
C LEU A 92 1.74 -14.16 4.87
N GLY A 93 1.52 -14.22 6.19
CA GLY A 93 1.93 -15.34 7.05
C GLY A 93 1.27 -16.71 6.74
N PHE A 94 0.27 -16.76 5.86
CA PHE A 94 -0.40 -18.01 5.49
C PHE A 94 0.30 -18.82 4.39
N ILE A 95 1.36 -18.30 3.75
CA ILE A 95 2.05 -19.01 2.66
C ILE A 95 3.06 -20.06 3.20
N GLY A 96 3.46 -19.96 4.48
CA GLY A 96 4.43 -20.88 5.09
C GLY A 96 3.88 -22.27 5.51
N ALA A 97 2.56 -22.44 5.60
CA ALA A 97 1.96 -23.71 6.01
C ALA A 97 1.96 -24.78 4.90
N GLY A 98 2.17 -24.40 3.65
CA GLY A 98 2.13 -25.32 2.50
C GLY A 98 3.33 -26.26 2.41
N LEU A 99 4.53 -25.81 2.77
CA LEU A 99 5.74 -26.62 2.58
C LEU A 99 5.89 -27.76 3.61
N ALA A 100 5.40 -27.57 4.83
CA ALA A 100 5.43 -28.60 5.88
C ALA A 100 4.46 -29.76 5.60
N GLY A 101 3.35 -29.50 4.90
CA GLY A 101 2.38 -30.52 4.51
C GLY A 101 2.90 -31.50 3.45
N VAL A 102 3.76 -31.04 2.53
CA VAL A 102 4.32 -31.88 1.45
C VAL A 102 5.28 -32.94 2.01
N ALA A 103 6.13 -32.59 2.98
CA ALA A 103 7.06 -33.54 3.60
C ALA A 103 6.33 -34.67 4.38
N ALA A 104 5.25 -34.33 5.08
CA ALA A 104 4.44 -35.31 5.81
C ALA A 104 3.65 -36.24 4.86
N GLY A 105 3.14 -35.72 3.73
CA GLY A 105 2.46 -36.53 2.72
C GLY A 105 3.38 -37.52 1.99
N MET A 106 4.64 -37.14 1.74
CA MET A 106 5.63 -38.01 1.09
C MET A 106 5.99 -39.24 1.94
N LEU A 107 6.00 -39.11 3.27
CA LEU A 107 6.27 -40.23 4.19
C LEU A 107 5.13 -41.25 4.24
N VAL A 108 3.86 -40.80 4.19
CA VAL A 108 2.70 -41.70 4.15
C VAL A 108 2.65 -42.52 2.87
N ALA A 109 2.97 -41.92 1.71
CA ALA A 109 3.04 -42.65 0.46
C ALA A 109 4.09 -43.77 0.48
N SER A 110 5.21 -43.55 1.18
CA SER A 110 6.30 -44.53 1.28
C SER A 110 5.91 -45.78 2.08
N LEU A 111 4.97 -45.69 3.03
CA LEU A 111 4.50 -46.85 3.81
C LEU A 111 3.36 -47.65 3.12
N SER A 112 2.76 -47.13 2.06
CA SER A 112 1.61 -47.75 1.38
C SER A 112 1.94 -48.47 0.07
N LEU A 113 3.22 -48.70 -0.26
CA LEU A 113 3.56 -49.67 -1.31
C LEU A 113 3.62 -51.08 -0.74
N PRO A 114 2.62 -51.95 -1.00
CA PRO A 114 2.75 -53.37 -0.73
C PRO A 114 3.88 -53.95 -1.57
N LEU A 115 4.70 -54.79 -0.94
CA LEU A 115 5.77 -55.58 -1.55
C LEU A 115 5.24 -56.34 -2.78
N SER A 116 5.40 -55.77 -3.97
CA SER A 116 5.41 -56.54 -5.20
C SER A 116 6.82 -57.10 -5.33
N SER A 117 6.93 -58.35 -4.89
CA SER A 117 8.01 -59.30 -5.12
C SER A 117 8.80 -59.03 -6.41
N ALA A 118 10.11 -58.88 -6.22
CA ALA A 118 11.12 -58.85 -7.26
C ALA A 118 11.01 -60.05 -8.23
N PRO A 119 11.22 -59.80 -9.53
CA PRO A 119 11.93 -60.71 -10.39
C PRO A 119 13.35 -60.15 -10.59
N ASP A 120 14.30 -60.81 -9.93
CA ASP A 120 15.53 -61.34 -10.50
C ASP A 120 16.31 -60.55 -11.58
N LEU A 121 17.62 -60.49 -11.32
CA LEU A 121 18.73 -60.33 -12.29
C LEU A 121 19.10 -58.89 -12.69
N LEU A 122 20.11 -58.35 -12.01
CA LEU A 122 21.08 -57.47 -12.63
C LEU A 122 22.19 -58.31 -13.28
N PRO A 123 22.24 -58.47 -14.62
CA PRO A 123 23.49 -58.67 -15.31
C PRO A 123 24.07 -57.31 -15.70
N SER A 124 25.15 -56.95 -15.00
CA SER A 124 26.36 -56.31 -15.54
C SER A 124 26.24 -55.74 -16.97
N ILE A 125 26.10 -54.42 -17.08
CA ILE A 125 26.55 -53.64 -18.25
C ILE A 125 27.62 -52.67 -17.76
N LEU A 126 28.80 -53.22 -17.43
CA LEU A 126 30.04 -52.54 -17.78
C LEU A 126 30.33 -52.96 -19.22
N ASP A 127 29.77 -52.26 -20.20
CA ASP A 127 30.28 -52.23 -21.56
C ASP A 127 29.65 -51.04 -22.31
N GLN A 128 30.39 -50.47 -23.26
CA GLN A 128 30.07 -49.27 -24.05
C GLN A 128 30.04 -47.95 -23.24
N GLY A 129 31.07 -47.11 -23.23
CA GLY A 129 31.96 -46.85 -24.35
C GLY A 129 31.16 -46.24 -25.50
N ASP A 130 31.24 -44.92 -25.63
CA ASP A 130 30.80 -44.10 -26.76
C ASP A 130 29.33 -43.65 -26.87
N ALA A 131 29.25 -42.40 -27.34
CA ALA A 131 28.10 -41.65 -27.84
C ALA A 131 27.15 -41.08 -26.75
N GLU A 132 26.80 -39.79 -26.72
CA GLU A 132 27.07 -38.66 -27.59
C GLU A 132 26.43 -37.44 -26.89
N LEU A 133 27.22 -36.41 -26.61
CA LEU A 133 26.75 -35.10 -26.21
C LEU A 133 26.21 -34.40 -27.46
N ILE A 134 24.90 -34.29 -27.66
CA ILE A 134 24.35 -33.22 -28.50
C ILE A 134 23.15 -32.56 -27.81
N LEU A 135 23.45 -31.34 -27.36
CA LEU A 135 22.56 -30.30 -26.90
C LEU A 135 21.40 -30.07 -27.88
N SER A 136 20.17 -30.33 -27.45
CA SER A 136 18.97 -29.84 -28.14
C SER A 136 18.75 -28.38 -27.73
N LEU A 137 19.37 -27.45 -28.45
CA LEU A 137 19.02 -26.03 -28.41
C LEU A 137 18.23 -25.75 -29.69
N ASP A 138 16.90 -25.82 -29.58
CA ASP A 138 15.99 -25.40 -30.64
C ASP A 138 15.72 -23.90 -30.44
N ALA A 139 16.19 -23.08 -31.37
CA ALA A 139 15.92 -21.65 -31.42
C ALA A 139 15.82 -21.22 -32.88
N GLU A 140 14.57 -21.28 -33.35
CA GLU A 140 13.92 -20.20 -34.09
C GLU A 140 14.60 -19.76 -35.39
N GLU A 141 14.15 -20.43 -36.43
CA GLU A 141 13.92 -19.96 -37.79
C GLU A 141 13.55 -18.46 -37.86
N SER A 142 14.40 -17.66 -38.49
CA SER A 142 14.10 -16.29 -38.90
C SER A 142 14.56 -16.07 -40.34
N GLU A 143 13.65 -16.15 -41.31
CA GLU A 143 13.72 -15.46 -42.61
C GLU A 143 12.31 -14.90 -42.90
N GLN A 144 12.18 -13.58 -42.84
CA GLN A 144 12.06 -12.65 -43.99
C GLN A 144 10.67 -12.62 -44.62
#